data_AF-A0A1M2ZNJ1-F1
#
_entry.id   AF-A0A1M2ZNJ1-F1
#
_cell.length_a   1.000
_cell.length_b   1.000
_cell.length_c   1.000
_cell.angle_alpha   90.00
_cell.angle_beta   90.00
_cell.angle_gamma   90.00
#
_symmetry.space_group_name_H-M   'P 1'
#
loop_
_entity.id
_entity.type
_entity.pdbx_description
1 polymer ?
#
loop_
_entity_poly.entity_id
_entity_poly.type
_entity_poly.pdbx_seq_one_letter_code
_entity_poly.pdbx_strand_id
1 'polypeptide(L)'
;MAVNYDIIVAGGGLTGVAAAIAAAREGARVLIVEQYGFLGGSACSSLVNPFMCYSVPNADGSTHLVNDGIFTELLKRLDELNGFHENKSTFNEEILKLVLDRMVCENNVTVLFHSTITDVDVDNGTLKSLTVSNRGGKTTLTANYFLDATGDADVAFRAGCSYQIGRNEDNMCQPMTMCFRIANIDTEHFWTNWSDANDKYQQQQKEGKIKNPREDLLLFRHMSPGVIHFNSTRIIKHNPVDEWDLSRAEMAAREQVFELFTFMKENAKGFENSTLIMSAPSIGVRESRMIEGEYKISVDDLLSCKVFED
;
A
#
# COMPACT_ATOMS: atom_id res chain seq x y z
N MET A 1 -30.08 1.66 -19.20
CA MET A 1 -30.47 2.46 -18.03
C MET A 1 -29.19 2.88 -17.34
N ALA A 2 -28.98 4.18 -17.11
CA ALA A 2 -27.83 4.64 -16.34
C ALA A 2 -27.98 4.10 -14.90
N VAL A 3 -27.02 3.31 -14.45
CA VAL A 3 -26.99 2.83 -13.06
C VAL A 3 -26.53 4.00 -12.21
N ASN A 4 -27.45 4.62 -11.46
CA ASN A 4 -27.11 5.70 -10.55
C ASN A 4 -26.63 5.10 -9.22
N TYR A 5 -25.41 5.46 -8.80
CA TYR A 5 -24.84 5.13 -7.50
C TYR A 5 -25.00 6.32 -6.56
N ASP A 6 -25.07 6.07 -5.26
CA ASP A 6 -25.06 7.16 -4.27
C ASP A 6 -23.62 7.64 -4.06
N ILE A 7 -22.67 6.69 -4.00
CA ILE A 7 -21.25 6.95 -3.78
C ILE A 7 -20.41 6.15 -4.77
N ILE A 8 -19.46 6.81 -5.42
CA ILE A 8 -18.37 6.15 -6.13
C ILE A 8 -17.07 6.33 -5.35
N VAL A 9 -16.43 5.21 -5.00
CA VAL A 9 -15.10 5.16 -4.39
C VAL A 9 -14.08 4.89 -5.48
N ALA A 10 -13.19 5.84 -5.70
CA ALA A 10 -12.07 5.73 -6.62
C ALA A 10 -10.88 5.08 -5.91
N GLY A 11 -10.63 3.80 -6.14
CA GLY A 11 -9.57 3.02 -5.50
C GLY A 11 -10.10 1.97 -4.52
N GLY A 12 -9.69 0.72 -4.72
CA GLY A 12 -10.02 -0.45 -3.92
C GLY A 12 -8.94 -0.83 -2.90
N GLY A 13 -8.19 0.17 -2.41
CA GLY A 13 -7.29 0.02 -1.27
C GLY A 13 -8.03 -0.26 0.05
N LEU A 14 -7.29 -0.52 1.13
CA LEU A 14 -7.90 -0.81 2.44
C LEU A 14 -8.81 0.34 2.93
N THR A 15 -8.41 1.59 2.71
CA THR A 15 -9.22 2.78 3.04
C THR A 15 -10.48 2.86 2.18
N GLY A 16 -10.36 2.66 0.86
CA GLY A 16 -11.50 2.65 -0.06
C GLY A 16 -12.50 1.54 0.25
N VAL A 17 -12.03 0.32 0.54
CA VAL A 17 -12.89 -0.80 0.95
C VAL A 17 -13.58 -0.51 2.27
N ALA A 18 -12.86 0.00 3.27
CA ALA A 18 -13.45 0.34 4.56
C ALA A 18 -14.53 1.43 4.42
N ALA A 19 -14.25 2.50 3.67
CA ALA A 19 -15.22 3.56 3.41
C ALA A 19 -16.46 3.05 2.65
N ALA A 20 -16.26 2.18 1.64
CA ALA A 20 -17.35 1.61 0.87
C ALA A 20 -18.27 0.71 1.73
N ILE A 21 -17.68 -0.13 2.58
CA ILE A 21 -18.44 -0.99 3.50
C ILE A 21 -19.20 -0.14 4.52
N ALA A 22 -18.56 0.88 5.10
CA ALA A 22 -19.21 1.79 6.04
C ALA A 22 -20.42 2.47 5.39
N ALA A 23 -20.24 3.06 4.21
CA ALA A 23 -21.32 3.71 3.48
C ALA A 23 -22.46 2.75 3.09
N ALA A 24 -22.14 1.53 2.67
CA ALA A 24 -23.14 0.54 2.31
C ALA A 24 -23.96 0.07 3.52
N ARG A 25 -23.33 -0.02 4.71
CA ARG A 25 -24.03 -0.33 5.97
C ARG A 25 -25.01 0.77 6.39
N GLU A 26 -24.75 2.01 6.01
CA GLU A 26 -25.67 3.15 6.15
C GLU A 26 -26.73 3.21 5.02
N GLY A 27 -26.79 2.20 4.14
CA GLY A 27 -27.80 2.05 3.11
C GLY A 27 -27.47 2.71 1.76
N ALA A 28 -26.26 3.24 1.58
CA ALA A 28 -25.85 3.81 0.31
C ALA A 28 -25.59 2.73 -0.75
N ARG A 29 -25.93 3.01 -2.00
CA ARG A 29 -25.52 2.19 -3.14
C ARG A 29 -24.12 2.59 -3.59
N VAL A 30 -23.14 1.73 -3.31
CA VAL A 30 -21.72 2.04 -3.51
C VAL A 30 -21.14 1.28 -4.70
N LEU A 31 -20.32 2.00 -5.49
CA LEU A 31 -19.42 1.44 -6.49
C LEU A 31 -17.97 1.72 -6.10
N ILE A 32 -17.13 0.69 -6.04
CA ILE A 32 -15.66 0.83 -6.04
C ILE A 32 -15.17 0.71 -7.49
N VAL A 33 -14.34 1.65 -7.93
CA VAL A 33 -13.58 1.58 -9.19
C VAL A 33 -12.13 1.28 -8.87
N GLU A 34 -11.60 0.16 -9.38
CA GLU A 34 -10.25 -0.32 -9.09
C GLU A 34 -9.49 -0.63 -10.39
N GLN A 35 -8.27 -0.12 -10.51
CA GLN A 35 -7.42 -0.33 -11.69
C GLN A 35 -6.85 -1.75 -11.76
N TYR A 36 -6.62 -2.39 -10.62
CA TYR A 36 -6.15 -3.76 -10.51
C TYR A 36 -7.28 -4.78 -10.64
N GLY A 37 -6.91 -6.05 -10.74
CA GLY A 37 -7.84 -7.19 -10.74
C GLY A 37 -8.16 -7.73 -9.35
N PHE A 38 -7.90 -6.95 -8.30
CA PHE A 38 -8.04 -7.36 -6.90
C PHE A 38 -8.11 -6.13 -5.99
N LEU A 39 -8.70 -6.29 -4.81
CA LEU A 39 -8.73 -5.29 -3.75
C LEU A 39 -7.47 -5.37 -2.85
N GLY A 40 -7.23 -4.33 -2.06
CA GLY A 40 -6.21 -4.29 -1.00
C GLY A 40 -5.10 -3.25 -1.22
N GLY A 41 -5.08 -2.57 -2.36
CA GLY A 41 -4.12 -1.49 -2.65
C GLY A 41 -2.67 -1.94 -2.45
N SER A 42 -1.83 -1.08 -1.86
CA SER A 42 -0.39 -1.34 -1.68
C SER A 42 -0.07 -2.63 -0.91
N ALA A 43 -0.97 -3.11 -0.04
CA ALA A 43 -0.79 -4.40 0.64
C ALA A 43 -0.74 -5.58 -0.36
N CYS A 44 -1.44 -5.45 -1.49
CA CYS A 44 -1.55 -6.49 -2.52
C CYS A 44 -0.76 -6.15 -3.81
N SER A 45 -0.79 -4.89 -4.27
CA SER A 45 -0.13 -4.46 -5.52
C SER A 45 1.37 -4.22 -5.35
N SER A 46 1.78 -3.71 -4.18
CA SER A 46 3.17 -3.37 -3.86
C SER A 46 3.80 -4.31 -2.84
N LEU A 47 3.09 -5.39 -2.47
CA LEU A 47 3.46 -6.34 -1.43
C LEU A 47 3.85 -5.66 -0.10
N VAL A 48 3.19 -4.56 0.28
CA VAL A 48 3.45 -3.91 1.58
C VAL A 48 3.02 -4.87 2.68
N ASN A 49 4.00 -5.49 3.34
CA ASN A 49 3.82 -6.45 4.41
C ASN A 49 4.96 -6.25 5.41
N PRO A 50 4.69 -6.22 6.72
CA PRO A 50 3.43 -6.51 7.39
C PRO A 50 2.55 -5.26 7.65
N PHE A 51 1.41 -5.44 8.31
CA PHE A 51 0.69 -4.32 8.92
C PHE A 51 1.52 -3.77 10.09
N MET A 52 2.05 -2.56 9.92
CA MET A 52 2.82 -1.86 10.96
C MET A 52 1.94 -1.57 12.17
N CYS A 53 2.58 -1.18 13.29
CA CYS A 53 1.91 -0.95 14.57
C CYS A 53 0.58 -0.19 14.43
N TYR A 54 -0.51 -0.85 14.82
CA TYR A 54 -1.87 -0.32 14.77
C TYR A 54 -2.51 -0.30 16.17
N SER A 55 -1.67 -0.28 17.20
CA SER A 55 -2.09 -0.26 18.60
C SER A 55 -1.10 0.49 19.48
N VAL A 56 -1.58 1.14 20.53
CA VAL A 56 -0.74 1.85 21.51
C VAL A 56 -0.93 1.25 22.91
N PRO A 57 0.13 1.23 23.75
CA PRO A 57 -0.02 0.80 25.14
C PRO A 57 -0.82 1.83 25.93
N ASN A 58 -1.73 1.35 26.78
CA ASN A 58 -2.41 2.12 27.81
C ASN A 58 -1.52 2.26 29.05
N ALA A 59 -1.85 3.22 29.92
CA ALA A 59 -1.12 3.45 31.17
C ALA A 59 -1.14 2.25 32.14
N ASP A 60 -2.15 1.39 32.03
CA ASP A 60 -2.30 0.17 32.82
C ASP A 60 -1.59 -1.05 32.22
N GLY A 61 -0.88 -0.87 31.09
CA GLY A 61 -0.19 -1.93 30.36
C GLY A 61 -1.07 -2.73 29.40
N SER A 62 -2.38 -2.47 29.34
CA SER A 62 -3.24 -3.00 28.28
C SER A 62 -2.94 -2.32 26.94
N THR A 63 -3.55 -2.77 25.86
CA THR A 63 -3.33 -2.23 24.51
C THR A 63 -4.63 -1.65 23.96
N HIS A 64 -4.55 -0.44 23.41
CA HIS A 64 -5.63 0.22 22.69
C HIS A 64 -5.38 0.12 21.19
N LEU A 65 -6.36 -0.37 20.43
CA LEU A 65 -6.29 -0.38 18.98
C LEU A 65 -6.56 1.03 18.46
N VAL A 66 -5.58 1.61 17.74
CA VAL A 66 -5.78 2.91 17.07
C VAL A 66 -6.51 2.76 15.73
N ASN A 67 -6.51 1.56 15.16
CA ASN A 67 -7.35 1.20 14.02
C ASN A 67 -8.25 0.03 14.44
N ASP A 68 -9.56 0.26 14.51
CA ASP A 68 -10.58 -0.72 14.93
C ASP A 68 -11.72 -0.85 13.88
N GLY A 69 -12.85 -1.43 14.25
CA GLY A 69 -14.04 -1.53 13.42
C GLY A 69 -13.84 -2.48 12.24
N ILE A 70 -14.03 -1.98 11.02
CA ILE A 70 -13.88 -2.78 9.79
C ILE A 70 -12.48 -3.40 9.69
N PHE A 71 -11.44 -2.72 10.19
CA PHE A 71 -10.09 -3.28 10.22
C PHE A 71 -9.99 -4.48 11.18
N THR A 72 -10.61 -4.42 12.35
CA THR A 72 -10.66 -5.56 13.29
C THR A 72 -11.44 -6.74 12.69
N GLU A 73 -12.54 -6.48 11.99
CA GLU A 73 -13.27 -7.51 11.25
C GLU A 73 -12.40 -8.18 10.18
N LEU A 74 -11.60 -7.40 9.44
CA LEU A 74 -10.65 -7.89 8.45
C LEU A 74 -9.59 -8.80 9.10
N LEU A 75 -8.96 -8.34 10.19
CA LEU A 75 -7.93 -9.11 10.90
C LEU A 75 -8.49 -10.44 11.44
N LYS A 76 -9.71 -10.42 11.99
CA LYS A 76 -10.38 -11.63 12.48
C LYS A 76 -10.61 -12.64 11.34
N ARG A 77 -11.12 -12.17 10.19
CA ARG A 77 -11.38 -13.04 9.02
C ARG A 77 -10.09 -13.59 8.41
N LEU A 78 -9.01 -12.81 8.41
CA LEU A 78 -7.69 -13.30 8.03
C LEU A 78 -7.24 -14.44 8.95
N ASP A 79 -7.37 -14.26 10.27
CA ASP A 79 -7.00 -15.26 11.28
C ASP A 79 -7.81 -16.55 11.12
N GLU A 80 -9.13 -16.44 10.91
CA GLU A 80 -10.04 -17.57 10.67
C GLU A 80 -9.67 -18.41 9.44
N LEU A 81 -9.01 -17.82 8.45
CA LEU A 81 -8.52 -18.50 7.25
C LEU A 81 -7.04 -18.90 7.34
N ASN A 82 -6.42 -18.79 8.51
CA ASN A 82 -4.97 -18.99 8.72
C ASN A 82 -4.11 -18.07 7.83
N GLY A 83 -4.64 -16.89 7.50
CA GLY A 83 -3.98 -15.86 6.71
C GLY A 83 -3.26 -14.82 7.55
N PHE A 84 -3.21 -14.98 8.87
CA PHE A 84 -2.54 -14.05 9.78
C PHE A 84 -1.51 -14.76 10.67
N HIS A 85 -0.30 -14.24 10.72
CA HIS A 85 0.80 -14.83 11.47
C HIS A 85 0.59 -14.65 12.97
N GLU A 86 1.22 -15.51 13.77
CA GLU A 86 1.23 -15.43 15.25
C GLU A 86 1.74 -14.09 15.79
N ASN A 87 2.49 -13.33 15.00
CA ASN A 87 3.01 -12.01 15.38
C ASN A 87 1.94 -10.91 15.27
N LYS A 88 0.73 -11.26 14.83
CA LYS A 88 -0.40 -10.38 14.60
C LYS A 88 0.01 -9.13 13.80
N SER A 89 0.71 -9.33 12.69
CA SER A 89 1.17 -8.23 11.84
C SER A 89 1.39 -8.72 10.40
N THR A 90 2.10 -9.83 10.23
CA THR A 90 2.34 -10.47 8.93
C THR A 90 1.09 -11.21 8.46
N PHE A 91 0.73 -11.04 7.19
CA PHE A 91 -0.45 -11.67 6.60
C PHE A 91 -0.15 -12.31 5.24
N ASN A 92 -1.07 -13.14 4.76
CA ASN A 92 -1.06 -13.69 3.40
C ASN A 92 -1.93 -12.81 2.50
N GLU A 93 -1.34 -12.18 1.49
CA GLU A 93 -2.01 -11.24 0.59
C GLU A 93 -3.03 -11.90 -0.33
N GLU A 94 -2.87 -13.18 -0.70
CA GLU A 94 -3.89 -13.89 -1.49
C GLU A 94 -5.15 -14.18 -0.65
N ILE A 95 -4.94 -14.53 0.63
CA ILE A 95 -6.06 -14.67 1.57
C ILE A 95 -6.69 -13.30 1.85
N LEU A 96 -5.89 -12.24 1.96
CA LEU A 96 -6.39 -10.87 2.11
C LEU A 96 -7.33 -10.47 0.96
N LYS A 97 -6.94 -10.71 -0.30
CA LYS A 97 -7.80 -10.43 -1.47
C LYS A 97 -9.15 -11.14 -1.35
N LEU A 98 -9.13 -12.44 -1.02
CA LEU A 98 -10.36 -13.22 -0.83
C LEU A 98 -11.23 -12.69 0.32
N VAL A 99 -10.62 -12.30 1.43
CA VAL A 99 -11.37 -11.71 2.57
C VAL A 99 -12.01 -10.40 2.16
N LEU A 100 -11.30 -9.51 1.46
CA LEU A 100 -11.83 -8.25 0.98
C LEU A 100 -12.99 -8.47 0.01
N ASP A 101 -12.85 -9.39 -0.95
CA ASP A 101 -13.91 -9.76 -1.90
C ASP A 101 -15.18 -10.25 -1.19
N ARG A 102 -15.02 -11.07 -0.14
CA ARG A 102 -16.16 -11.52 0.68
C ARG A 102 -16.80 -10.38 1.42
N MET A 103 -16.00 -9.51 2.05
CA MET A 103 -16.51 -8.38 2.82
C MET A 103 -17.30 -7.40 1.94
N VAL A 104 -16.84 -7.07 0.73
CA VAL A 104 -17.60 -6.20 -0.18
C VAL A 104 -18.88 -6.88 -0.70
N CYS A 105 -18.82 -8.17 -1.05
CA CYS A 105 -19.99 -8.94 -1.48
C CYS A 105 -21.07 -9.01 -0.38
N GLU A 106 -20.69 -9.31 0.86
CA GLU A 106 -21.60 -9.42 2.00
C GLU A 106 -22.32 -8.09 2.32
N ASN A 107 -21.69 -6.95 2.01
CA ASN A 107 -22.28 -5.63 2.21
C ASN A 107 -22.91 -5.05 0.93
N ASN A 108 -23.11 -5.86 -0.13
CA ASN A 108 -23.69 -5.45 -1.41
C ASN A 108 -22.97 -4.27 -2.10
N VAL A 109 -21.67 -4.13 -1.88
CA VAL A 109 -20.83 -3.14 -2.57
C VAL A 109 -20.52 -3.66 -3.97
N THR A 110 -20.78 -2.84 -5.00
CA THR A 110 -20.39 -3.20 -6.37
C THR A 110 -18.92 -2.85 -6.58
N VAL A 111 -18.17 -3.73 -7.27
CA VAL A 111 -16.76 -3.49 -7.61
C VAL A 111 -16.58 -3.59 -9.12
N LEU A 112 -15.88 -2.61 -9.68
CA LEU A 112 -15.48 -2.57 -11.08
C LEU A 112 -13.95 -2.59 -11.18
N PHE A 113 -13.40 -3.80 -11.36
CA PHE A 113 -11.97 -4.02 -11.57
C PHE A 113 -11.48 -3.59 -12.95
N HIS A 114 -10.16 -3.59 -13.14
CA HIS A 114 -9.48 -3.27 -14.40
C HIS A 114 -9.95 -1.95 -15.02
N SER A 115 -10.23 -0.97 -14.17
CA SER A 115 -10.81 0.31 -14.56
C SER A 115 -9.97 1.45 -14.01
N THR A 116 -9.25 2.11 -14.92
CA THR A 116 -8.44 3.28 -14.60
C THR A 116 -9.28 4.54 -14.80
N ILE A 117 -9.30 5.42 -13.81
CA ILE A 117 -9.94 6.74 -13.94
C ILE A 117 -9.06 7.61 -14.82
N THR A 118 -9.61 8.11 -15.92
CA THR A 118 -8.87 8.90 -16.92
C THR A 118 -9.25 10.36 -16.92
N ASP A 119 -10.47 10.70 -16.50
CA ASP A 119 -10.97 12.07 -16.54
C ASP A 119 -12.11 12.29 -15.52
N VAL A 120 -12.45 13.55 -15.27
CA VAL A 120 -13.56 13.94 -14.40
C VAL A 120 -14.34 15.10 -15.03
N ASP A 121 -15.62 15.22 -14.70
CA ASP A 121 -16.44 16.36 -15.11
C ASP A 121 -16.80 17.19 -13.87
N VAL A 122 -16.44 18.48 -13.89
CA VAL A 122 -16.70 19.42 -12.80
C VAL A 122 -17.54 20.58 -13.33
N ASP A 123 -18.68 20.79 -12.70
CA ASP A 123 -19.60 21.88 -13.00
C ASP A 123 -19.73 22.79 -11.78
N ASN A 124 -19.32 24.05 -11.93
CA ASN A 124 -19.35 25.08 -10.88
C ASN A 124 -18.74 24.61 -9.54
N GLY A 125 -17.58 23.95 -9.61
CA GLY A 125 -16.87 23.42 -8.43
C GLY A 125 -17.46 22.12 -7.85
N THR A 126 -18.52 21.57 -8.45
CA THR A 126 -19.11 20.29 -8.04
C THR A 126 -18.70 19.19 -9.01
N LEU A 127 -18.05 18.14 -8.51
CA LEU A 127 -17.75 16.93 -9.28
C LEU A 127 -19.06 16.21 -9.67
N LYS A 128 -19.30 16.02 -10.96
CA LYS A 128 -20.53 15.42 -11.51
C LYS A 128 -20.34 13.98 -11.98
N SER A 129 -19.15 13.67 -12.52
CA SER A 129 -18.89 12.34 -13.04
C SER A 129 -17.40 12.00 -13.10
N LEU A 130 -17.11 10.70 -13.14
CA LEU A 130 -15.80 10.16 -13.48
C LEU A 130 -15.86 9.47 -14.85
N THR A 131 -14.80 9.60 -15.63
CA THR A 131 -14.59 8.78 -16.83
C THR A 131 -13.57 7.69 -16.52
N VAL A 132 -13.96 6.44 -16.74
CA VAL A 132 -13.09 5.27 -16.58
C VAL A 132 -12.76 4.66 -17.95
N SER A 133 -11.54 4.16 -18.08
CA SER A 133 -11.10 3.35 -19.21
C SER A 133 -10.86 1.92 -18.74
N ASN A 134 -11.54 0.96 -19.38
CA ASN A 134 -11.43 -0.46 -19.08
C ASN A 134 -11.56 -1.30 -20.36
N ARG A 135 -11.64 -2.64 -20.20
CA ARG A 135 -11.75 -3.57 -21.35
C ARG A 135 -13.00 -3.33 -22.21
N GLY A 136 -14.06 -2.77 -21.65
CA GLY A 136 -15.27 -2.39 -22.37
C GLY A 136 -15.16 -1.05 -23.11
N GLY A 137 -14.04 -0.35 -22.99
CA GLY A 137 -13.81 0.99 -23.53
C GLY A 137 -13.93 2.07 -22.47
N LYS A 138 -14.33 3.27 -22.90
CA LYS A 138 -14.54 4.41 -22.00
C LYS A 138 -15.99 4.47 -21.52
N THR A 139 -16.18 4.61 -20.21
CA THR A 139 -17.50 4.73 -19.58
C THR A 139 -17.51 5.92 -18.64
N THR A 140 -18.59 6.72 -18.68
CA THR A 140 -18.84 7.80 -17.71
C THR A 140 -19.72 7.28 -16.59
N LEU A 141 -19.33 7.54 -15.35
CA LEU A 141 -19.99 7.10 -14.12
C LEU A 141 -20.42 8.32 -13.30
N THR A 142 -21.67 8.34 -12.85
CA THR A 142 -22.25 9.44 -12.06
C THR A 142 -22.66 8.95 -10.68
N ALA A 143 -22.50 9.81 -9.67
CA ALA A 143 -22.97 9.58 -8.31
C ALA A 143 -23.25 10.90 -7.59
N ASN A 144 -23.90 10.82 -6.43
CA ASN A 144 -24.13 12.00 -5.58
C ASN A 144 -22.85 12.43 -4.86
N TYR A 145 -22.01 11.48 -4.46
CA TYR A 145 -20.74 11.71 -3.79
C TYR A 145 -19.63 10.87 -4.40
N PHE A 146 -18.39 11.36 -4.27
CA PHE A 146 -17.19 10.70 -4.75
C PHE A 146 -16.16 10.66 -3.62
N LEU A 147 -15.51 9.52 -3.44
CA LEU A 147 -14.43 9.34 -2.47
C LEU A 147 -13.14 9.05 -3.23
N ASP A 148 -12.15 9.94 -3.13
CA ASP A 148 -10.82 9.71 -3.69
C ASP A 148 -9.98 8.85 -2.73
N ALA A 149 -9.91 7.56 -3.02
CA ALA A 149 -9.09 6.58 -2.32
C ALA A 149 -8.02 5.99 -3.26
N THR A 150 -7.58 6.76 -4.27
CA THR A 150 -6.66 6.29 -5.32
C THR A 150 -5.24 6.09 -4.80
N GLY A 151 -4.89 6.74 -3.69
CA GLY A 151 -3.54 6.78 -3.13
C GLY A 151 -2.69 7.94 -3.65
N ASP A 152 -3.01 8.45 -4.86
CA ASP A 152 -2.26 9.49 -5.57
C ASP A 152 -3.08 10.78 -5.80
N ALA A 153 -4.24 10.87 -5.15
CA ALA A 153 -5.21 11.95 -5.28
C ALA A 153 -5.61 12.25 -6.74
N ASP A 154 -5.73 11.21 -7.56
CA ASP A 154 -5.95 11.37 -9.00
C ASP A 154 -7.31 12.01 -9.33
N VAL A 155 -8.34 11.75 -8.53
CA VAL A 155 -9.66 12.35 -8.74
C VAL A 155 -9.62 13.82 -8.31
N ALA A 156 -9.10 14.10 -7.12
CA ALA A 156 -8.98 15.45 -6.58
C ALA A 156 -8.11 16.34 -7.49
N PHE A 157 -6.97 15.83 -7.95
CA PHE A 157 -6.09 16.51 -8.89
C PHE A 157 -6.83 16.88 -10.18
N ARG A 158 -7.53 15.91 -10.79
CA ARG A 158 -8.28 16.13 -12.03
C ARG A 158 -9.47 17.06 -11.84
N ALA A 159 -10.06 17.08 -10.65
CA ALA A 159 -11.14 18.00 -10.29
C ALA A 159 -10.66 19.44 -10.06
N GLY A 160 -9.35 19.68 -10.09
CA GLY A 160 -8.76 21.00 -9.88
C GLY A 160 -8.55 21.36 -8.41
N CYS A 161 -8.60 20.39 -7.49
CA CYS A 161 -8.25 20.63 -6.08
C CYS A 161 -6.77 20.96 -5.94
N SER A 162 -6.44 21.85 -5.00
CA SER A 162 -5.05 22.12 -4.63
C SER A 162 -4.40 20.91 -3.96
N TYR A 163 -3.10 20.75 -4.18
CA TYR A 163 -2.31 19.67 -3.60
C TYR A 163 -0.84 20.08 -3.48
N GLN A 164 -0.15 19.40 -2.57
CA GLN A 164 1.29 19.47 -2.38
C GLN A 164 1.95 18.17 -2.85
N ILE A 165 3.17 18.24 -3.40
CA ILE A 165 4.00 17.06 -3.67
C ILE A 165 5.29 17.16 -2.86
N GLY A 166 5.57 16.12 -2.06
CA GLY A 166 6.78 16.04 -1.25
C GLY A 166 6.96 17.22 -0.30
N ARG A 167 8.20 17.43 0.14
CA ARG A 167 8.54 18.54 1.05
C ARG A 167 8.65 19.89 0.33
N ASN A 168 8.38 20.98 1.06
CA ASN A 168 8.27 22.34 0.50
C ASN A 168 9.55 22.84 -0.19
N GLU A 169 10.72 22.39 0.25
CA GLU A 169 11.99 22.97 -0.18
C GLU A 169 12.37 22.58 -1.60
N ASP A 170 12.03 21.36 -2.03
CA ASP A 170 12.48 20.78 -3.30
C ASP A 170 11.50 19.77 -3.92
N ASN A 171 10.29 19.64 -3.36
CA ASN A 171 9.25 18.69 -3.77
C ASN A 171 9.71 17.22 -3.78
N MET A 172 10.79 16.87 -3.09
CA MET A 172 11.21 15.48 -3.00
C MET A 172 10.23 14.68 -2.14
N CYS A 173 9.71 13.60 -2.71
CA CYS A 173 8.90 12.61 -2.01
C CYS A 173 9.77 11.62 -1.23
N GLN A 174 9.14 10.93 -0.28
CA GLN A 174 9.73 9.76 0.36
C GLN A 174 10.18 8.71 -0.67
N PRO A 175 11.29 8.00 -0.39
CA PRO A 175 11.80 7.01 -1.32
C PRO A 175 10.81 5.88 -1.62
N MET A 176 10.70 5.49 -2.88
CA MET A 176 9.90 4.34 -3.30
C MET A 176 10.60 3.03 -2.98
N THR A 177 9.82 1.96 -2.79
CA THR A 177 10.34 0.62 -2.47
C THR A 177 9.67 -0.45 -3.31
N MET A 178 10.46 -1.22 -4.05
CA MET A 178 10.04 -2.48 -4.66
C MET A 178 10.24 -3.62 -3.66
N CYS A 179 9.16 -4.05 -3.03
CA CYS A 179 9.22 -5.22 -2.17
C CYS A 179 9.43 -6.50 -3.01
N PHE A 180 10.08 -7.51 -2.44
CA PHE A 180 10.33 -8.78 -3.13
C PHE A 180 10.42 -9.94 -2.14
N ARG A 181 10.48 -11.17 -2.67
CA ARG A 181 10.57 -12.39 -1.86
C ARG A 181 11.60 -13.34 -2.40
N ILE A 182 12.30 -13.96 -1.48
CA ILE A 182 13.24 -15.04 -1.73
C ILE A 182 12.72 -16.28 -1.01
N ALA A 183 12.78 -17.43 -1.68
CA ALA A 183 12.36 -18.72 -1.17
C ALA A 183 13.53 -19.71 -1.08
N ASN A 184 13.24 -20.89 -0.55
CA ASN A 184 14.21 -21.97 -0.30
C ASN A 184 15.33 -21.54 0.65
N ILE A 185 14.95 -20.81 1.71
CA ILE A 185 15.85 -20.33 2.75
C ILE A 185 15.73 -21.24 3.97
N ASP A 186 16.86 -21.61 4.59
CA ASP A 186 16.85 -22.10 5.97
C ASP A 186 16.58 -20.94 6.91
N THR A 187 15.28 -20.66 7.15
CA THR A 187 14.87 -19.48 7.90
C THR A 187 15.24 -19.56 9.37
N GLU A 188 15.27 -20.75 9.96
CA GLU A 188 15.62 -20.91 11.38
C GLU A 188 17.09 -20.54 11.61
N HIS A 189 17.98 -21.07 10.77
CA HIS A 189 19.39 -20.73 10.83
C HIS A 189 19.64 -19.26 10.47
N PHE A 190 18.92 -18.72 9.48
CA PHE A 190 19.07 -17.32 9.10
C PHE A 190 18.72 -16.35 10.24
N TRP A 191 17.55 -16.51 10.87
CA TRP A 191 17.09 -15.55 11.89
C TRP A 191 17.99 -15.51 13.13
N THR A 192 18.69 -16.61 13.44
CA THR A 192 19.69 -16.65 14.52
C THR A 192 21.01 -15.95 14.18
N ASN A 193 21.28 -15.70 12.89
CA ASN A 193 22.53 -15.09 12.38
C ASN A 193 22.29 -13.80 11.58
N TRP A 194 21.08 -13.22 11.64
CA TRP A 194 20.68 -12.17 10.71
C TRP A 194 21.58 -10.91 10.82
N SER A 195 22.08 -10.61 12.01
CA SER A 195 22.98 -9.47 12.27
C SER A 195 24.26 -9.55 11.43
N ASP A 196 24.81 -10.76 11.24
CA ASP A 196 26.02 -10.98 10.44
C ASP A 196 25.80 -10.52 8.99
N ALA A 197 24.61 -10.81 8.43
CA ALA A 197 24.26 -10.40 7.08
C ALA A 197 24.11 -8.88 6.96
N ASN A 198 23.50 -8.24 7.94
CA ASN A 198 23.32 -6.79 7.96
C ASN A 198 24.65 -6.03 8.15
N ASP A 199 25.51 -6.50 9.05
CA ASP A 199 26.84 -5.90 9.26
C ASP A 199 27.70 -6.00 8.00
N LYS A 200 27.65 -7.16 7.33
CA LYS A 200 28.37 -7.39 6.07
C LYS A 200 27.80 -6.56 4.92
N TYR A 201 26.48 -6.33 4.89
CA TYR A 201 25.84 -5.43 3.93
C TYR A 201 26.35 -4.00 4.11
N GLN A 202 26.36 -3.51 5.35
CA GLN A 202 26.87 -2.17 5.67
C GLN A 202 28.36 -2.03 5.36
N GLN A 203 29.16 -3.06 5.61
CA GLN A 203 30.57 -3.08 5.23
C GLN A 203 30.73 -2.97 3.70
N GLN A 204 30.06 -3.82 2.92
CA GLN A 204 30.17 -3.80 1.46
C GLN A 204 29.62 -2.53 0.82
N GLN A 205 28.61 -1.92 1.43
CA GLN A 205 28.12 -0.59 1.02
C GLN A 205 29.19 0.49 1.24
N LYS A 206 29.86 0.52 2.40
CA LYS A 206 30.98 1.45 2.67
C LYS A 206 32.16 1.24 1.71
N GLU A 207 32.38 0.01 1.27
CA GLU A 207 33.39 -0.35 0.26
C GLU A 207 32.96 -0.03 -1.18
N GLY A 208 31.73 0.44 -1.41
CA GLY A 208 31.20 0.77 -2.74
C GLY A 208 30.80 -0.43 -3.60
N LYS A 209 30.69 -1.63 -3.00
CA LYS A 209 30.27 -2.86 -3.69
C LYS A 209 28.75 -2.98 -3.82
N ILE A 210 28.00 -2.36 -2.91
CA ILE A 210 26.53 -2.27 -2.96
C ILE A 210 26.16 -0.86 -3.42
N LYS A 211 25.35 -0.77 -4.47
CA LYS A 211 24.83 0.49 -5.04
C LYS A 211 23.53 0.93 -4.39
N ASN A 212 22.74 0.00 -3.85
CA ASN A 212 21.54 0.32 -3.10
C ASN A 212 21.86 1.33 -1.98
N PRO A 213 21.19 2.50 -1.93
CA PRO A 213 21.50 3.55 -0.96
C PRO A 213 20.92 3.29 0.43
N ARG A 214 20.17 2.20 0.64
CA ARG A 214 19.57 1.87 1.94
C ARG A 214 20.65 1.48 2.96
N GLU A 215 20.61 2.05 4.16
CA GLU A 215 21.54 1.87 5.28
C GLU A 215 21.54 0.47 5.91
N ASP A 216 20.46 -0.27 5.76
CA ASP A 216 20.23 -1.56 6.42
C ASP A 216 19.37 -2.49 5.57
N LEU A 217 19.38 -3.77 5.90
CA LEU A 217 18.45 -4.74 5.33
C LEU A 217 17.17 -4.74 6.16
N LEU A 218 16.05 -4.35 5.53
CA LEU A 218 14.73 -4.44 6.14
C LEU A 218 13.99 -5.67 5.61
N LEU A 219 13.81 -6.63 6.51
CA LEU A 219 13.33 -7.98 6.24
C LEU A 219 12.19 -8.33 7.18
N PHE A 220 11.23 -9.10 6.67
CA PHE A 220 10.10 -9.58 7.45
C PHE A 220 9.87 -11.07 7.22
N ARG A 221 9.26 -11.70 8.23
CA ARG A 221 8.75 -13.06 8.10
C ARG A 221 7.66 -13.11 7.03
N HIS A 222 7.48 -14.29 6.45
CA HIS A 222 6.43 -14.57 5.49
C HIS A 222 5.55 -15.72 6.01
N MET A 223 4.31 -15.80 5.52
CA MET A 223 3.36 -16.85 5.92
C MET A 223 3.79 -18.26 5.46
N SER A 224 4.55 -18.34 4.37
CA SER A 224 5.07 -19.60 3.84
C SER A 224 6.43 -19.95 4.46
N PRO A 225 6.64 -21.20 4.92
CA PRO A 225 7.94 -21.68 5.37
C PRO A 225 9.01 -21.50 4.30
N GLY A 226 10.24 -21.19 4.73
CA GLY A 226 11.39 -21.04 3.82
C GLY A 226 11.36 -19.81 2.93
N VAL A 227 10.45 -18.85 3.19
CA VAL A 227 10.32 -17.59 2.45
C VAL A 227 10.59 -16.41 3.37
N ILE A 228 11.35 -15.43 2.88
CA ILE A 228 11.56 -14.14 3.55
C ILE A 228 11.10 -13.01 2.64
N HIS A 229 10.45 -12.03 3.24
CA HIS A 229 9.97 -10.83 2.57
C HIS A 229 10.97 -9.69 2.76
N PHE A 230 11.25 -8.96 1.68
CA PHE A 230 12.23 -7.89 1.65
C PHE A 230 11.56 -6.56 1.32
N ASN A 231 11.79 -5.56 2.18
CA ASN A 231 11.42 -4.15 1.99
C ASN A 231 12.72 -3.30 1.94
N SER A 232 13.69 -3.77 1.15
CA SER A 232 15.08 -3.32 1.24
C SER A 232 15.57 -2.48 0.06
N THR A 233 14.84 -2.38 -1.05
CA THR A 233 15.21 -1.41 -2.10
C THR A 233 14.90 0.02 -1.66
N ARG A 234 15.67 0.99 -2.15
CA ARG A 234 15.43 2.41 -1.90
C ARG A 234 15.66 3.23 -3.17
N ILE A 235 14.56 3.66 -3.79
CA ILE A 235 14.59 4.53 -4.96
C ILE A 235 14.37 5.97 -4.53
N ILE A 236 15.38 6.80 -4.77
CA ILE A 236 15.41 8.22 -4.41
C ILE A 236 15.36 9.08 -5.66
N LYS A 237 14.99 10.36 -5.50
CA LYS A 237 15.04 11.38 -6.56
C LYS A 237 14.24 11.04 -7.82
N HIS A 238 13.08 10.40 -7.64
CA HIS A 238 12.11 10.15 -8.71
C HIS A 238 10.75 10.64 -8.25
N ASN A 239 10.03 11.35 -9.11
CA ASN A 239 8.68 11.82 -8.85
C ASN A 239 7.66 10.69 -9.11
N PRO A 240 6.83 10.29 -8.13
CA PRO A 240 5.87 9.19 -8.30
C PRO A 240 4.74 9.50 -9.29
N VAL A 241 4.50 10.77 -9.60
CA VAL A 241 3.43 11.19 -10.53
C VAL A 241 3.93 11.70 -11.88
N ASP A 242 5.23 11.55 -12.15
CA ASP A 242 5.80 11.68 -13.50
C ASP A 242 5.94 10.28 -14.10
N GLU A 243 5.30 10.05 -15.25
CA GLU A 243 5.19 8.72 -15.85
C GLU A 243 6.55 8.13 -16.26
N TRP A 244 7.52 8.98 -16.59
CA TRP A 244 8.84 8.54 -17.01
C TRP A 244 9.75 8.25 -15.82
N ASP A 245 9.66 9.04 -14.75
CA ASP A 245 10.33 8.78 -13.47
C ASP A 245 9.82 7.49 -12.84
N LEU A 246 8.50 7.26 -12.85
CA LEU A 246 7.94 6.01 -12.33
C LEU A 246 8.47 4.80 -13.11
N SER A 247 8.53 4.90 -14.45
CA SER A 247 9.11 3.86 -15.31
C SER A 247 10.60 3.62 -15.03
N ARG A 248 11.38 4.68 -14.83
CA ARG A 248 12.81 4.59 -14.45
C ARG A 248 12.99 3.99 -13.06
N ALA A 249 12.16 4.39 -12.10
CA ALA A 249 12.17 3.89 -10.74
C ALA A 249 11.93 2.39 -10.69
N GLU A 250 10.95 1.90 -11.44
CA GLU A 250 10.64 0.49 -11.65
C GLU A 250 11.85 -0.32 -12.17
N MET A 251 12.51 0.18 -13.22
CA MET A 251 13.70 -0.46 -13.79
C MET A 251 14.86 -0.47 -12.80
N ALA A 252 15.15 0.67 -12.18
CA ALA A 252 16.22 0.80 -11.19
C ALA A 252 15.97 -0.08 -9.95
N ALA A 253 14.72 -0.23 -9.54
CA ALA A 253 14.38 -1.08 -8.40
C ALA A 253 14.62 -2.55 -8.70
N ARG A 254 14.33 -3.03 -9.92
CA ARG A 254 14.66 -4.42 -10.31
C ARG A 254 16.15 -4.71 -10.28
N GLU A 255 16.99 -3.75 -10.66
CA GLU A 255 18.46 -3.87 -10.49
C GLU A 255 18.84 -3.98 -9.00
N GLN A 256 18.25 -3.15 -8.13
CA GLN A 256 18.49 -3.26 -6.68
C GLN A 256 17.97 -4.58 -6.09
N VAL A 257 16.82 -5.09 -6.55
CA VAL A 257 16.30 -6.41 -6.14
C VAL A 257 17.33 -7.51 -6.46
N PHE A 258 17.88 -7.50 -7.67
CA PHE A 258 18.84 -8.52 -8.09
C PHE A 258 20.20 -8.38 -7.37
N GLU A 259 20.66 -7.15 -7.14
CA GLU A 259 21.84 -6.88 -6.31
C GLU A 259 21.66 -7.43 -4.89
N LEU A 260 20.54 -7.12 -4.24
CA LEU A 260 20.23 -7.61 -2.89
C LEU A 260 20.10 -9.13 -2.84
N PHE A 261 19.42 -9.75 -3.82
CA PHE A 261 19.32 -11.20 -3.90
C PHE A 261 20.68 -11.88 -4.01
N THR A 262 21.54 -11.37 -4.90
CA THR A 262 22.90 -11.90 -5.10
C THR A 262 23.74 -11.73 -3.84
N PHE A 263 23.67 -10.54 -3.22
CA PHE A 263 24.34 -10.28 -1.94
C PHE A 263 23.90 -11.30 -0.87
N MET A 264 22.59 -11.50 -0.68
CA MET A 264 22.09 -12.44 0.33
C MET A 264 22.54 -13.87 0.03
N LYS A 265 22.47 -14.30 -1.22
CA LYS A 265 22.87 -15.64 -1.64
C LYS A 265 24.35 -15.95 -1.38
N GLU A 266 25.22 -14.96 -1.55
CA GLU A 266 26.67 -15.12 -1.37
C GLU A 266 27.13 -14.89 0.08
N ASN A 267 26.36 -14.16 0.89
CA ASN A 267 26.85 -13.60 2.14
C ASN A 267 26.01 -13.95 3.38
N ALA A 268 24.76 -14.39 3.22
CA ALA A 268 23.88 -14.73 4.34
C ALA A 268 23.74 -16.25 4.51
N LYS A 269 23.93 -16.73 5.74
CA LYS A 269 23.75 -18.15 6.05
C LYS A 269 22.28 -18.56 5.86
N GLY A 270 22.05 -19.71 5.26
CA GLY A 270 20.72 -20.23 4.95
C GLY A 270 20.18 -19.79 3.58
N PHE A 271 20.87 -18.90 2.86
CA PHE A 271 20.50 -18.45 1.51
C PHE A 271 21.22 -19.18 0.38
N GLU A 272 22.06 -20.18 0.66
CA GLU A 272 22.95 -20.84 -0.31
C GLU A 272 22.15 -21.47 -1.46
N ASN A 273 21.01 -22.08 -1.13
CA ASN A 273 20.10 -22.71 -2.10
C ASN A 273 18.91 -21.81 -2.49
N SER A 274 18.94 -20.54 -2.09
CA SER A 274 17.80 -19.64 -2.24
C SER A 274 17.50 -19.29 -3.70
N THR A 275 16.23 -18.94 -3.95
CA THR A 275 15.71 -18.54 -5.25
C THR A 275 14.86 -17.28 -5.12
N LEU A 276 15.12 -16.28 -5.98
CA LEU A 276 14.24 -15.12 -6.13
C LEU A 276 12.93 -15.56 -6.79
N ILE A 277 11.80 -15.40 -6.10
CA ILE A 277 10.51 -15.93 -6.57
C ILE A 277 9.55 -14.84 -7.07
N MET A 278 9.66 -13.61 -6.57
CA MET A 278 8.84 -12.50 -7.02
C MET A 278 9.42 -11.15 -6.58
N SER A 279 9.23 -10.13 -7.41
CA SER A 279 9.14 -8.73 -6.98
C SER A 279 7.67 -8.31 -7.00
N ALA A 280 7.34 -7.22 -6.31
CA ALA A 280 6.00 -6.67 -6.34
C ALA A 280 5.59 -6.31 -7.79
N PRO A 281 4.31 -6.50 -8.17
CA PRO A 281 3.80 -6.08 -9.47
C PRO A 281 3.90 -4.58 -9.75
N SER A 282 3.88 -3.75 -8.70
CA SER A 282 4.06 -2.30 -8.74
C SER A 282 5.01 -1.87 -7.64
N ILE A 283 5.88 -0.90 -7.92
CA ILE A 283 6.71 -0.25 -6.92
C ILE A 283 5.82 0.41 -5.87
N GLY A 284 6.23 0.32 -4.60
CA GLY A 284 5.56 0.98 -3.50
C GLY A 284 5.88 2.46 -3.46
N VAL A 285 4.90 3.28 -3.80
CA VAL A 285 4.90 4.73 -3.59
C VAL A 285 4.46 5.02 -2.15
N ARG A 286 5.27 5.77 -1.40
CA ARG A 286 5.01 6.10 0.01
C ARG A 286 4.37 7.46 0.21
N GLU A 287 4.66 8.37 -0.71
CA GLU A 287 4.20 9.74 -0.70
C GLU A 287 4.00 10.17 -2.14
N SER A 288 2.91 10.88 -2.40
CA SER A 288 2.48 11.34 -3.72
C SER A 288 1.81 12.71 -3.55
N ARG A 289 0.86 13.07 -4.40
CA ARG A 289 0.02 14.26 -4.22
C ARG A 289 -0.74 14.15 -2.89
N MET A 290 -0.50 15.11 -2.01
CA MET A 290 -1.21 15.31 -0.76
C MET A 290 -2.21 16.44 -0.96
N ILE A 291 -3.51 16.12 -0.89
CA ILE A 291 -4.58 17.11 -1.08
C ILE A 291 -4.46 18.20 0.01
N GLU A 292 -4.60 19.46 -0.39
CA GLU A 292 -4.80 20.55 0.55
C GLU A 292 -6.24 20.53 1.05
N GLY A 293 -6.46 19.92 2.21
CA GLY A 293 -7.75 19.92 2.87
C GLY A 293 -8.07 21.24 3.58
N GLU A 294 -9.30 21.38 4.06
CA GLU A 294 -9.75 22.49 4.91
C GLU A 294 -8.89 22.68 6.16
N TYR A 295 -8.30 21.59 6.65
CA TYR A 295 -7.43 21.57 7.81
C TYR A 295 -6.27 20.59 7.63
N LYS A 296 -5.05 21.01 7.97
CA LYS A 296 -3.87 20.14 8.03
C LYS A 296 -3.52 19.90 9.50
N ILE A 297 -3.60 18.64 9.92
CA ILE A 297 -3.18 18.22 11.26
C ILE A 297 -1.70 18.63 11.45
N SER A 298 -1.45 19.44 12.47
CA SER A 298 -0.13 19.95 12.80
C SER A 298 0.56 19.07 13.84
N VAL A 299 1.88 19.26 13.98
CA VAL A 299 2.65 18.62 15.06
C VAL A 299 2.10 19.02 16.43
N ASP A 300 1.68 20.27 16.59
CA ASP A 300 1.10 20.75 17.84
C ASP A 300 -0.25 20.07 18.15
N ASP A 301 -1.08 19.82 17.13
CA ASP A 301 -2.32 19.06 17.33
C ASP A 301 -2.04 17.64 17.84
N LEU A 302 -1.01 16.98 17.29
CA LEU A 302 -0.59 15.65 17.72
C LEU A 302 -0.03 15.67 19.14
N LEU A 303 0.85 16.64 19.47
CA LEU A 303 1.47 16.74 20.79
C LEU A 303 0.49 17.16 21.89
N SER A 304 -0.52 17.96 21.54
CA SER A 304 -1.56 18.39 22.47
C SER A 304 -2.72 17.40 22.58
N CYS A 305 -2.68 16.29 21.83
CA CYS A 305 -3.80 15.35 21.70
C CYS A 305 -5.11 16.08 21.40
N LYS A 306 -5.07 17.03 20.47
CA LYS A 306 -6.22 17.89 20.16
C LYS A 306 -7.42 17.04 19.74
N VAL A 307 -8.54 17.30 20.41
CA VAL A 307 -9.85 16.76 20.05
C VAL A 307 -10.54 17.80 19.18
N PHE A 308 -11.01 17.39 18.01
CA PHE A 308 -11.76 18.25 17.09
C PHE A 308 -13.26 18.16 17.43
N GLU A 309 -14.02 19.20 17.05
CA GLU A 309 -15.47 19.20 17.19
C GLU A 309 -16.07 18.52 15.95
N ASP A 310 -16.27 17.21 16.03
CA ASP A 310 -16.98 16.40 15.03
C ASP A 310 -17.81 15.27 15.66
#